data_AF-A0A0G1WZH9-F1
#
_entry.id   AF-A0A0G1WZH9-F1
#
_cell.length_a   1.000
_cell.length_b   1.000
_cell.length_c   1.000
_cell.angle_alpha   90.00
_cell.angle_beta   90.00
_cell.angle_gamma   90.00
#
_symmetry.space_group_name_H-M   'P 1'
#
loop_
_entity.id
_entity.type
_entity.pdbx_description
1 polymer ?
#
loop_
_entity_poly.entity_id
_entity_poly.type
_entity_poly.pdbx_seq_one_letter_code
_entity_poly.pdbx_strand_id
1 'polypeptide(L)'
;FFVWEKGAEESALAEFFMHFSEGEWKVYDIRIEHVSLALNYEAQYERKIRLFGFDVLIREICEKIRLYKNGRGVRLSHFLQSTVFALPRRALIAKQK
;
A
#
# COMPACT_ATOMS: atom_id res chain seq x y z
N PHE A 1 3.64 0.83 -23.70
CA PHE A 1 2.40 1.61 -23.59
C PHE A 1 1.36 0.72 -22.92
N PHE A 2 1.02 0.98 -21.66
CA PHE A 2 -0.04 0.24 -20.97
C PHE A 2 -1.23 1.18 -20.79
N VAL A 3 -2.35 0.84 -21.42
CA VAL A 3 -3.62 1.57 -21.36
C VAL A 3 -4.59 0.75 -20.51
N TRP A 4 -5.29 1.42 -19.61
CA TRP A 4 -6.41 0.87 -18.85
C TRP A 4 -7.63 1.76 -19.10
N GLU A 5 -8.72 1.17 -19.61
CA GLU A 5 -10.09 1.71 -19.59
C GLU A 5 -11.04 0.49 -19.46
N LYS A 6 -12.18 0.50 -18.78
CA LYS A 6 -12.91 1.57 -18.09
C LYS A 6 -13.89 0.96 -17.07
N GLY A 7 -14.03 1.62 -15.93
CA GLY A 7 -15.10 1.43 -14.95
C GLY A 7 -14.93 2.52 -13.90
N ALA A 8 -15.79 3.52 -13.91
CA ALA A 8 -15.64 4.77 -13.17
C ALA A 8 -15.54 4.57 -11.64
N GLU A 9 -14.42 4.97 -11.04
CA GLU A 9 -14.29 5.57 -9.70
C GLU A 9 -12.82 5.99 -9.53
N GLU A 10 -12.57 7.31 -9.45
CA GLU A 10 -11.28 8.01 -9.23
C GLU A 10 -9.99 7.31 -9.70
N SER A 11 -9.40 7.81 -10.81
CA SER A 11 -8.03 7.46 -11.17
C SER A 11 -7.06 7.87 -10.06
N ALA A 12 -6.66 6.92 -9.22
CA ALA A 12 -5.64 7.16 -8.20
C ALA A 12 -4.28 7.35 -8.87
N LEU A 13 -3.64 8.48 -8.59
CA LEU A 13 -2.30 8.78 -9.09
C LEU A 13 -1.29 7.89 -8.36
N ALA A 14 -0.53 7.10 -9.14
CA ALA A 14 0.52 6.23 -8.65
C ALA A 14 1.89 6.72 -9.13
N GLU A 15 2.79 7.04 -8.20
CA GLU A 15 4.18 7.40 -8.46
C GLU A 15 5.10 6.23 -8.10
N PHE A 16 6.01 5.86 -8.99
CA PHE A 16 6.98 4.78 -8.78
C PHE A 16 8.36 5.36 -8.52
N PHE A 17 8.94 5.01 -7.38
CA PHE A 17 10.29 5.41 -7.00
C PHE A 17 11.23 4.25 -7.25
N MET A 18 12.21 4.47 -8.12
CA MET A 18 13.08 3.42 -8.64
C MET A 18 14.55 3.78 -8.46
N HIS A 19 15.39 2.76 -8.29
CA HIS A 19 16.83 2.88 -8.36
C HIS A 19 17.39 1.85 -9.34
N PHE A 20 18.48 2.19 -10.01
CA PHE A 20 19.17 1.26 -10.89
C PHE A 20 20.21 0.48 -10.08
N SER A 21 20.15 -0.85 -10.12
CA SER A 21 21.09 -1.74 -9.43
C SER A 21 21.23 -3.05 -10.18
N GLU A 22 22.44 -3.60 -10.25
CA GLU A 22 22.71 -4.91 -10.90
C GLU A 22 22.25 -4.99 -12.36
N GLY A 23 22.29 -3.86 -13.08
CA GLY A 23 21.87 -3.80 -14.48
C GLY A 23 20.36 -3.70 -14.69
N GLU A 24 19.56 -3.56 -13.62
CA GLU A 24 18.10 -3.49 -13.70
C GLU A 24 17.52 -2.36 -12.85
N TRP A 25 16.36 -1.84 -13.27
CA TRP A 25 15.59 -0.86 -12.49
C TRP A 25 14.73 -1.57 -11.46
N LYS A 26 14.97 -1.29 -10.18
CA LYS A 26 14.23 -1.84 -9.05
C LYS A 26 13.34 -0.77 -8.43
N VAL A 27 12.06 -1.08 -8.26
CA VAL A 27 11.12 -0.22 -7.51
C VAL A 27 11.38 -0.42 -6.03
N TYR A 28 11.61 0.66 -5.29
CA TYR A 28 11.79 0.60 -3.83
C TYR A 28 10.62 1.22 -3.07
N ASP A 29 9.84 2.11 -3.69
CA ASP A 29 8.62 2.66 -3.10
C ASP A 29 7.58 2.98 -4.18
N ILE A 30 6.31 2.94 -3.78
CA ILE A 30 5.17 3.33 -4.59
C ILE A 30 4.36 4.31 -3.75
N ARG A 31 4.01 5.46 -4.33
CA ARG A 31 3.09 6.40 -3.69
C ARG A 31 1.76 6.38 -4.42
N ILE A 32 0.69 6.18 -3.67
CA ILE A 32 -0.67 6.29 -4.17
C ILE A 32 -1.28 7.52 -3.50
N GLU A 33 -1.75 8.48 -4.29
CA GLU A 33 -2.31 9.75 -3.77
C GLU A 33 -1.36 10.42 -2.75
N HIS A 34 -0.07 10.46 -3.11
CA HIS A 34 1.04 11.00 -2.30
C HIS A 34 1.34 10.25 -0.98
N VAL A 35 0.68 9.13 -0.69
CA VAL A 35 0.99 8.27 0.46
C VAL A 35 1.99 7.19 0.06
N SER A 36 3.20 7.24 0.65
CA SER A 36 4.21 6.19 0.51
C SER A 36 3.73 4.89 1.13
N LEU A 37 3.68 3.84 0.31
CA LEU A 37 3.35 2.51 0.80
C LEU A 37 4.46 2.00 1.73
N ALA A 38 5.73 2.19 1.39
CA ALA A 38 6.84 1.74 2.23
C ALA A 38 6.77 2.32 3.66
N LEU A 39 6.63 3.64 3.78
CA LEU A 39 6.52 4.32 5.08
C LEU A 39 5.24 3.94 5.83
N ASN A 40 4.14 3.74 5.11
CA ASN A 40 2.88 3.31 5.73
C ASN A 40 3.01 1.91 6.35
N TYR A 41 3.54 0.94 5.59
CA TYR A 41 3.79 -0.40 6.11
C TYR A 41 4.80 -0.40 7.26
N GLU A 42 5.86 0.40 7.16
CA GLU A 42 6.85 0.55 8.23
C GLU A 42 6.20 0.99 9.55
N ALA A 43 5.40 2.07 9.52
CA ALA A 43 4.70 2.56 10.71
C ALA A 43 3.71 1.53 11.28
N GLN A 44 3.00 0.79 10.42
CA GLN A 44 2.10 -0.28 10.86
C GLN A 44 2.85 -1.44 11.52
N TYR A 45 3.98 -1.85 10.94
CA TYR A 45 4.80 -2.95 11.45
C TYR A 45 5.53 -2.56 12.72
N GLU A 46 6.03 -1.34 12.83
CA GLU A 46 6.64 -0.84 14.06
C GLU A 46 5.65 -0.88 15.23
N ARG A 47 4.43 -0.36 15.02
CA ARG A 47 3.36 -0.45 16.03
C ARG A 47 3.09 -1.90 16.41
N LYS A 48 3.04 -2.80 15.44
CA LYS A 48 2.77 -4.22 15.67
C LYS A 48 3.90 -4.90 16.44
N ILE A 49 5.15 -4.65 16.08
CA ILE A 49 6.33 -5.19 16.76
C ILE A 49 6.34 -4.74 18.22
N ARG A 50 6.06 -3.46 18.48
CA ARG A 50 5.97 -2.92 19.84
C ARG A 50 4.90 -3.60 20.70
N LEU A 51 3.78 -3.99 20.10
CA LEU A 51 2.63 -4.57 20.83
C LEU A 51 2.68 -6.10 20.95
N PHE A 52 3.17 -6.78 19.92
CA PHE A 52 3.02 -8.24 19.77
C PHE A 52 4.34 -8.97 19.51
N GLY A 53 5.46 -8.25 19.38
CA GLY A 53 6.76 -8.82 19.06
C GLY A 53 6.95 -9.12 17.57
N PHE A 54 8.21 -9.40 17.21
CA PHE A 54 8.63 -9.62 15.83
C PHE A 54 8.09 -10.93 15.24
N ASP A 55 8.07 -12.01 16.03
CA ASP A 55 7.64 -13.33 15.57
C ASP A 55 6.18 -13.35 15.09
N VAL A 56 5.32 -12.59 15.76
CA VAL A 56 3.90 -12.46 15.38
C VAL A 56 3.77 -11.77 14.03
N LEU A 57 4.56 -10.73 13.76
CA LEU A 57 4.58 -10.06 12.46
C LEU A 57 5.01 -11.02 11.35
N ILE A 58 6.11 -11.77 11.54
CA ILE A 58 6.62 -12.72 10.56
C ILE A 58 5.60 -13.81 10.24
N ARG A 59 4.95 -14.37 11.26
CA ARG A 59 3.90 -15.38 11.08
C ARG A 59 2.77 -14.87 10.20
N GLU A 60 2.28 -13.66 10.47
CA GLU A 60 1.19 -13.07 9.69
C GLU A 60 1.58 -12.73 8.26
N ILE A 61 2.81 -12.24 8.03
CA ILE A 61 3.31 -12.00 6.68
C ILE A 61 3.37 -13.31 5.90
N CYS A 62 3.92 -14.37 6.50
CA CYS A 62 3.99 -15.70 5.88
C CYS A 62 2.59 -16.25 5.54
N GLU A 63 1.63 -16.10 6.45
CA GLU A 63 0.25 -16.51 6.23
C GLU A 63 -0.40 -15.73 5.09
N LYS A 64 -0.23 -14.40 5.06
CA LYS A 64 -0.70 -13.55 3.96
C LYS A 64 -0.11 -13.98 2.62
N ILE A 65 1.20 -14.19 2.54
CA ILE A 65 1.87 -14.68 1.32
C ILE A 65 1.28 -16.03 0.88
N ARG A 66 1.03 -16.94 1.81
CA ARG A 66 0.39 -18.24 1.52
C ARG A 66 -1.03 -18.07 0.97
N LEU A 67 -1.82 -17.14 1.50
CA LEU A 67 -3.17 -16.84 0.99
C LEU A 67 -3.11 -16.27 -0.43
N TYR A 68 -2.20 -15.34 -0.70
CA TYR A 68 -2.00 -14.77 -2.03
C TYR A 68 -1.56 -15.82 -3.07
N LYS A 69 -0.59 -16.68 -2.73
CA LYS A 69 -0.13 -17.76 -3.63
C LYS A 69 -1.24 -18.74 -4.01
N ASN A 70 -2.22 -18.93 -3.12
CA ASN A 70 -3.32 -19.87 -3.33
C ASN A 70 -4.54 -19.24 -4.02
N GLY A 71 -4.44 -18.01 -4.54
CA GLY A 71 -5.57 -17.29 -5.17
C GLY A 71 -6.70 -16.91 -4.20
N ARG A 72 -6.48 -17.08 -2.89
CA ARG A 72 -7.42 -16.74 -1.81
C ARG A 72 -7.08 -15.41 -1.13
N GLY A 73 -6.18 -14.63 -1.71
CA GLY A 73 -5.85 -13.29 -1.26
C GLY A 73 -7.05 -12.36 -1.42
N VAL A 74 -7.40 -11.64 -0.36
CA VAL A 74 -8.41 -10.57 -0.43
C VAL A 74 -7.90 -9.49 -1.40
N ARG A 75 -8.77 -8.97 -2.27
CA ARG A 75 -8.44 -7.87 -3.20
C ARG A 75 -7.80 -6.71 -2.43
N LEU A 76 -6.74 -6.13 -3.00
CA LEU A 76 -5.99 -4.99 -2.45
C LEU A 76 -6.89 -3.78 -2.08
N SER A 77 -8.10 -3.70 -2.66
CA SER A 77 -9.12 -2.71 -2.32
C SER A 77 -9.53 -2.74 -0.83
N HIS A 78 -9.54 -3.91 -0.19
CA HIS A 78 -9.92 -4.03 1.22
C HIS A 78 -8.80 -3.57 2.18
N PHE A 79 -7.55 -3.57 1.69
CA PHE A 79 -6.38 -3.17 2.49
C PHE A 79 -6.15 -1.65 2.46
N LEU A 80 -6.35 -1.02 1.29
CA LEU A 80 -6.20 0.43 1.11
C LEU A 80 -7.31 1.25 1.81
N GLN A 81 -8.44 0.63 2.18
CA GLN A 81 -9.50 1.29 2.94
C GLN A 81 -9.07 1.69 4.37
N SER A 82 -8.09 1.00 4.97
CA SER A 82 -7.72 1.26 6.37
C SER A 82 -6.77 2.43 6.60
N THR A 83 -6.09 2.93 5.56
CA THR A 83 -5.12 4.02 5.71
C THR A 83 -5.21 5.13 4.66
N VAL A 84 -5.75 4.88 3.46
CA VAL A 84 -5.94 5.92 2.44
C VAL A 84 -7.28 6.65 2.64
N PHE A 85 -8.29 5.98 3.20
CA PHE A 85 -9.65 6.54 3.38
C PHE A 85 -10.01 6.98 4.81
N ALA A 86 -9.06 6.95 5.76
CA ALA A 86 -9.34 7.32 7.16
C ALA A 86 -9.49 8.84 7.40
N LEU A 87 -9.24 9.68 6.38
CA LEU A 87 -9.62 11.08 6.43
C LEU A 87 -11.09 11.21 6.02
N PRO A 88 -11.99 11.69 6.90
CA PRO A 88 -13.37 11.95 6.52
C PRO A 88 -13.37 12.91 5.33
N ARG A 89 -14.13 12.57 4.27
CA ARG A 89 -14.23 13.29 2.97
C ARG A 89 -14.41 14.81 3.06
N ARG A 90 -14.83 15.33 4.22
CA ARG A 90 -14.95 16.77 4.53
C ARG A 90 -13.62 17.47 4.81
N ALA A 91 -12.59 16.77 5.28
CA ALA A 91 -11.30 17.37 5.64
C ALA A 91 -10.44 17.71 4.40
N LEU A 92 -10.65 17.03 3.28
CA LEU A 92 -9.87 17.22 2.05
C LEU A 92 -10.31 18.46 1.26
N ILE A 93 -11.56 18.90 1.40
CA ILE A 93 -12.09 20.09 0.71
C ILE A 93 -11.61 21.40 1.37
N ALA A 94 -11.30 21.37 2.68
CA ALA A 94 -10.97 22.57 3.45
C ALA A 94 -9.52 23.07 3.30
N LYS A 95 -8.62 22.33 2.62
CA LYS A 95 -7.22 22.72 2.40
C LYS A 95 -6.92 23.30 1.02
N GLN A 96 -7.92 23.42 0.15
CA GLN A 96 -7.78 23.99 -1.19
C GLN A 96 -8.43 25.39 -1.34
N LYS A 97 -8.61 26.14 -0.26
CA LYS A 97 -9.06 27.52 -0.31
C LYS A 97 -8.22 28.43 0.57
#